data_AF-A0AAD5B080-F1
#
_entry.id   AF-A0AAD5B080-F1
#
_cell.length_a   1.000
_cell.length_b   1.000
_cell.length_c   1.000
_cell.angle_alpha   90.00
_cell.angle_beta   90.00
_cell.angle_gamma   90.00
#
_symmetry.space_group_name_H-M   'P 1'
#
loop_
_entity.id
_entity.type
_entity.pdbx_description
1 polymer ?
#
loop_
_entity_poly.entity_id
_entity_poly.type
_entity_poly.pdbx_seq_one_letter_code
_entity_poly.pdbx_strand_id
1 'polypeptide(L)'
;MVIGNDMNSHQDFLRILGINPQNEVLVDQSDVIIAFVVIVSRAGTDIEAALMYIPENQPVVLVVLHHTFDPDSIVPESRRHVSRKNVWTVDCLFHEDQGLLKCHHNTKALEATRKYFMRHQCELQEDC
;
A
#
# COMPACT_ATOMS: atom_id res chain seq x y z
N MET A 1 -0.65 4.27 -7.74
CA MET A 1 0.00 3.35 -8.71
C MET A 1 -0.38 1.92 -8.37
N VAL A 2 -0.73 1.09 -9.35
CA VAL A 2 -1.08 -0.34 -9.15
C VAL A 2 -0.15 -1.20 -9.99
N ILE A 3 0.47 -2.21 -9.39
CA ILE A 3 1.46 -3.12 -9.99
C ILE A 3 0.91 -4.54 -9.87
N GLY A 4 0.47 -5.08 -11.01
CA GLY A 4 -0.28 -6.34 -11.08
C GLY A 4 -1.79 -6.12 -11.17
N ASN A 5 -2.55 -7.22 -11.21
CA ASN A 5 -4.01 -7.19 -11.25
C ASN A 5 -4.57 -7.48 -9.86
N ASP A 6 -5.13 -6.46 -9.22
CA ASP A 6 -5.67 -6.55 -7.87
C ASP A 6 -7.20 -6.63 -7.82
N MET A 7 -7.84 -6.85 -8.98
CA MET A 7 -9.30 -6.93 -9.11
C MET A 7 -10.02 -5.70 -8.55
N ASN A 8 -9.41 -4.51 -8.66
CA ASN A 8 -9.90 -3.25 -8.11
C ASN A 8 -9.91 -3.15 -6.57
N SER A 9 -9.25 -4.06 -5.86
CA SER A 9 -9.18 -4.04 -4.39
C SER A 9 -8.47 -2.78 -3.84
N HIS A 10 -7.56 -2.17 -4.63
CA HIS A 10 -6.98 -0.86 -4.31
C HIS A 10 -8.06 0.22 -4.12
N GLN A 11 -9.17 0.14 -4.87
CA GLN A 11 -10.24 1.14 -4.76
C GLN A 11 -10.93 1.08 -3.41
N ASP A 12 -11.12 -0.13 -2.85
CA ASP A 12 -11.67 -0.31 -1.52
C ASP A 12 -10.74 0.28 -0.46
N PHE A 13 -9.44 0.01 -0.58
CA PHE A 13 -8.43 0.56 0.31
C PHE A 13 -8.43 2.10 0.29
N LEU A 14 -8.41 2.71 -0.91
CA LEU A 14 -8.45 4.16 -1.08
C LEU A 14 -9.76 4.76 -0.56
N ARG A 15 -10.91 4.14 -0.86
CA ARG A 15 -12.23 4.59 -0.40
C ARG A 15 -12.32 4.59 1.12
N ILE A 16 -11.81 3.55 1.78
CA ILE A 16 -11.80 3.48 3.25
C ILE A 16 -10.90 4.57 3.83
N LEU A 17 -9.80 4.91 3.15
CA LEU A 17 -8.94 6.05 3.54
C LEU A 17 -9.55 7.42 3.24
N GLY A 18 -10.70 7.49 2.56
CA GLY A 18 -11.31 8.76 2.13
C GLY A 18 -10.59 9.41 0.95
N ILE A 19 -9.75 8.66 0.23
CA ILE A 19 -9.02 9.13 -0.95
C ILE A 19 -9.85 8.79 -2.18
N ASN A 20 -10.10 9.78 -3.04
CA ASN A 20 -10.81 9.55 -4.30
C ASN A 20 -9.90 8.77 -5.27
N PRO A 21 -10.24 7.53 -5.67
CA PRO A 21 -9.42 6.73 -6.58
C PRO A 21 -9.26 7.35 -7.98
N GLN A 22 -10.16 8.26 -8.37
CA GLN A 22 -10.14 8.93 -9.67
C GLN A 22 -9.24 10.17 -9.70
N ASN A 23 -8.77 10.64 -8.54
CA ASN A 23 -7.85 11.77 -8.47
C ASN A 23 -6.43 11.26 -8.76
N GLU A 24 -6.14 11.02 -10.05
CA GLU A 24 -4.78 10.77 -10.49
C GLU A 24 -3.99 12.08 -10.44
N VAL A 25 -3.01 12.13 -9.54
CA VAL A 25 -2.01 13.20 -9.48
C VAL A 25 -0.72 12.67 -10.09
N LEU A 26 0.01 13.54 -10.79
CA LEU A 26 1.33 13.17 -11.30
C LEU A 26 2.27 12.83 -10.12
N VAL A 27 3.08 11.80 -10.32
CA VAL A 27 3.99 11.27 -9.29
C VAL A 27 4.99 12.32 -8.79
N ASP A 28 5.40 13.24 -9.66
CA ASP A 28 6.31 14.34 -9.35
C ASP A 28 5.65 15.50 -8.58
N GLN A 29 4.32 15.55 -8.54
CA GLN A 29 3.50 16.54 -7.85
C GLN A 29 2.85 16.01 -6.56
N SER A 30 3.17 14.76 -6.19
CA SER A 30 2.57 14.07 -5.04
C SER A 30 3.48 14.14 -3.81
N ASP A 31 2.95 14.56 -2.67
CA ASP A 31 3.69 14.56 -1.39
C ASP A 31 3.99 13.14 -0.89
N VAL A 32 3.06 12.21 -1.14
CA VAL A 32 3.19 10.79 -0.81
C VAL A 32 2.55 9.96 -1.92
N ILE A 33 3.23 8.88 -2.32
CA ILE A 33 2.73 7.94 -3.32
C ILE A 33 2.13 6.71 -2.62
N ILE A 34 0.96 6.27 -3.08
CA ILE A 34 0.42 4.95 -2.72
C ILE A 34 0.64 4.01 -3.90
N ALA A 35 1.44 2.97 -3.66
CA ALA A 35 1.72 1.90 -4.61
C ALA A 35 1.06 0.61 -4.12
N PHE A 36 0.34 -0.08 -4.99
CA PHE A 36 -0.25 -1.40 -4.71
C PHE A 36 0.55 -2.46 -5.47
N VAL A 37 0.90 -3.56 -4.81
CA VAL A 37 1.50 -4.74 -5.44
C VAL A 37 0.74 -5.98 -5.04
N VAL A 38 0.39 -6.82 -6.00
CA VAL A 38 -0.25 -8.11 -5.75
C VAL A 38 0.81 -9.19 -5.70
N ILE A 39 0.79 -10.01 -4.64
CA ILE A 39 1.64 -11.20 -4.55
C ILE A 39 1.01 -12.31 -5.38
N VAL A 40 1.66 -12.65 -6.49
CA VAL A 40 1.23 -13.69 -7.44
C VAL A 40 2.19 -14.88 -7.41
N SER A 41 3.47 -14.63 -7.14
CA SER A 41 4.50 -15.65 -7.07
C SER A 41 5.00 -15.83 -5.64
N ARG A 42 5.95 -15.00 -5.22
CA ARG A 42 6.55 -14.97 -3.89
C ARG A 42 6.72 -13.53 -3.48
N ALA A 43 6.42 -13.23 -2.21
CA ALA A 43 6.48 -11.88 -1.66
C ALA A 43 7.76 -11.13 -2.06
N GLY A 44 8.94 -11.72 -1.86
CA GLY A 44 10.21 -11.08 -2.20
C GLY A 44 10.36 -10.74 -3.68
N THR A 45 10.01 -11.67 -4.58
CA THR A 45 10.16 -11.46 -6.04
C THR A 45 9.21 -10.38 -6.55
N ASP A 46 7.94 -10.43 -6.15
CA ASP A 46 6.95 -9.46 -6.63
C ASP A 46 7.21 -8.06 -6.04
N ILE A 47 7.65 -7.98 -4.77
CA ILE A 47 8.06 -6.71 -4.14
C ILE A 47 9.30 -6.13 -4.83
N GLU A 48 10.34 -6.92 -5.07
CA GLU A 48 11.54 -6.46 -5.77
C GLU A 48 11.22 -5.92 -7.17
N ALA A 49 10.35 -6.61 -7.91
CA ALA A 49 9.87 -6.14 -9.21
C ALA A 49 9.08 -4.82 -9.09
N ALA A 50 8.22 -4.70 -8.07
CA ALA A 50 7.46 -3.48 -7.82
C ALA A 50 8.36 -2.28 -7.49
N LEU A 51 9.43 -2.49 -6.72
CA LEU A 51 10.39 -1.44 -6.36
C LEU A 51 11.10 -0.83 -7.57
N MET A 52 11.20 -1.54 -8.70
CA MET A 52 11.78 -1.02 -9.95
C MET A 52 10.92 0.08 -10.61
N TYR A 53 9.62 0.12 -10.31
CA TYR A 53 8.68 1.14 -10.82
C TYR A 53 8.44 2.27 -9.83
N ILE A 54 8.79 2.07 -8.56
CA ILE A 54 8.58 3.05 -7.49
C ILE A 54 9.71 4.08 -7.51
N PRO A 55 9.42 5.40 -7.60
CA PRO A 55 10.45 6.42 -7.69
C PRO A 55 11.27 6.50 -6.40
N GLU A 56 12.56 6.84 -6.52
CA GLU A 56 13.51 6.73 -5.42
C GLU A 56 13.40 7.82 -4.35
N ASN A 57 12.87 9.01 -4.69
CA ASN A 57 13.00 10.19 -3.84
C ASN A 57 11.73 10.52 -3.03
N GLN A 58 10.56 10.12 -3.53
CA GLN A 58 9.28 10.41 -2.89
C GLN A 58 9.00 9.42 -1.74
N PRO A 59 8.35 9.87 -0.65
CA PRO A 59 7.74 8.98 0.33
C PRO A 59 6.68 8.08 -0.34
N VAL A 60 6.75 6.78 -0.07
CA VAL A 60 5.87 5.78 -0.68
C VAL A 60 5.29 4.88 0.39
N VAL A 61 3.96 4.69 0.36
CA VAL A 61 3.27 3.59 1.03
C VAL A 61 3.07 2.47 0.01
N LEU A 62 3.80 1.37 0.17
CA LEU A 62 3.64 0.15 -0.60
C LEU A 62 2.65 -0.78 0.09
N VAL A 63 1.44 -0.87 -0.46
CA VAL A 63 0.39 -1.78 -0.04
C VAL A 63 0.58 -3.12 -0.75
N VAL A 64 0.94 -4.14 0.01
CA VAL A 64 1.17 -5.50 -0.47
C VAL A 64 -0.11 -6.31 -0.28
N LEU A 65 -0.71 -6.71 -1.40
CA LEU A 65 -1.96 -7.43 -1.47
C LEU A 65 -1.69 -8.94 -1.58
N HIS A 66 -2.05 -9.67 -0.53
CA HIS A 66 -1.96 -11.12 -0.44
C HIS A 66 -3.31 -11.72 -0.76
N HIS A 67 -3.35 -12.53 -1.82
CA HIS A 67 -4.57 -13.19 -2.27
C HIS A 67 -4.90 -14.36 -1.35
N THR A 68 -6.05 -14.31 -0.67
CA THR A 68 -6.52 -15.36 0.24
C THR A 68 -8.01 -15.20 0.53
N PHE A 69 -8.70 -16.31 0.78
CA PHE A 69 -10.07 -16.30 1.31
C PHE A 69 -10.10 -16.28 2.86
N ASP A 70 -8.99 -16.58 3.51
CA ASP A 70 -8.87 -16.68 4.98
C ASP A 70 -8.59 -15.30 5.61
N PRO A 71 -9.52 -14.72 6.37
CA PRO A 71 -9.34 -13.42 7.02
C PRO A 71 -8.30 -13.43 8.15
N ASP A 72 -7.94 -14.60 8.67
CA ASP A 72 -6.97 -14.79 9.74
C ASP A 72 -5.60 -15.27 9.23
N SER A 73 -5.41 -15.26 7.90
CA SER A 73 -4.18 -15.69 7.25
C SER A 73 -2.96 -14.93 7.77
N ILE A 74 -1.91 -15.69 8.12
CA ILE A 74 -0.64 -15.13 8.57
C ILE A 74 0.26 -14.97 7.35
N VAL A 75 0.51 -13.72 6.97
CA VAL A 75 1.39 -13.38 5.85
C VAL A 75 2.78 -12.93 6.33
N PRO A 76 3.85 -13.24 5.59
CA PRO A 76 5.18 -12.74 5.92
C PRO A 76 5.24 -11.22 5.87
N GLU A 77 5.95 -10.60 6.81
CA GLU A 77 6.14 -9.14 6.80
C GLU A 77 6.87 -8.67 5.54
N SER A 78 6.15 -7.92 4.69
CA SER A 78 6.68 -7.34 3.44
C SER A 78 7.93 -6.49 3.66
N ARG A 79 8.02 -5.80 4.82
CA ARG A 79 9.16 -4.94 5.19
C ARG A 79 10.51 -5.65 5.11
N ARG A 80 10.55 -6.96 5.31
CA ARG A 80 11.78 -7.78 5.21
C ARG A 80 12.40 -7.78 3.82
N HIS A 81 11.60 -7.49 2.78
CA HIS A 81 12.03 -7.45 1.38
C HIS A 81 12.29 -6.02 0.88
N VAL A 82 12.19 -5.01 1.76
CA VAL A 82 12.34 -3.60 1.39
C VAL A 82 13.46 -2.94 2.20
N SER A 83 14.60 -2.70 1.56
CA SER A 83 15.74 -1.97 2.14
C SER A 83 15.60 -0.44 2.03
N ARG A 84 14.79 0.03 1.08
CA ARG A 84 14.58 1.46 0.80
C ARG A 84 13.92 2.16 1.99
N LYS A 85 14.50 3.29 2.40
CA LYS A 85 14.01 4.08 3.56
C LYS A 85 12.77 4.90 3.25
N ASN A 86 12.63 5.35 2.00
CA ASN A 86 11.47 6.11 1.53
C ASN A 86 10.23 5.23 1.28
N VAL A 87 10.36 3.90 1.36
CA VAL A 87 9.27 2.96 1.13
C VAL A 87 8.84 2.36 2.48
N TRP A 88 7.65 2.73 2.92
CA TRP A 88 6.96 2.13 4.04
C TRP A 88 5.96 1.09 3.53
N THR A 89 5.87 -0.06 4.17
CA THR A 89 5.07 -1.19 3.67
C THR A 89 3.92 -1.51 4.60
N VAL A 90 2.77 -1.88 4.03
CA VAL A 90 1.66 -2.53 4.74
C VAL A 90 1.22 -3.77 4.00
N ASP A 91 0.90 -4.80 4.77
CA ASP A 91 0.37 -6.05 4.26
C ASP A 91 -1.16 -6.05 4.38
N CYS A 92 -1.84 -6.52 3.34
CA CYS A 92 -3.29 -6.55 3.24
C CYS A 92 -3.76 -7.86 2.61
N LEU A 93 -4.87 -8.39 3.10
CA LEU A 93 -5.51 -9.59 2.57
C LEU A 93 -6.66 -9.20 1.64
N PHE A 94 -6.75 -9.85 0.48
CA PHE A 94 -7.87 -9.62 -0.45
C PHE A 94 -8.30 -10.92 -1.14
N HIS A 95 -9.54 -10.92 -1.61
CA HIS A 95 -10.12 -12.01 -2.39
C HIS A 95 -10.92 -11.42 -3.55
N GLU A 96 -10.89 -12.05 -4.72
CA GLU A 96 -11.53 -11.58 -5.95
C GLU A 96 -13.03 -11.31 -5.78
N ASP A 97 -13.74 -12.15 -5.03
CA ASP A 97 -15.19 -12.01 -4.80
C ASP A 97 -15.55 -10.97 -3.74
N GLN A 98 -14.61 -10.62 -2.86
CA GLN A 98 -14.88 -9.79 -1.68
C GLN A 98 -14.12 -8.45 -1.70
N GLY A 99 -13.16 -8.29 -2.60
CA GLY A 99 -12.20 -7.20 -2.58
C GLY A 99 -11.30 -7.28 -1.34
N LEU A 100 -11.04 -6.13 -0.73
CA LEU A 100 -10.26 -6.05 0.50
C LEU A 100 -11.01 -6.70 1.67
N LEU A 101 -10.40 -7.72 2.30
CA LEU A 101 -11.08 -8.45 3.38
C LEU A 101 -11.37 -7.56 4.59
N LYS A 102 -12.51 -7.78 5.23
CA LYS A 102 -12.87 -7.15 6.51
C LYS A 102 -12.30 -7.95 7.67
N CYS A 103 -11.04 -7.71 8.01
CA CYS A 103 -10.35 -8.41 9.10
C CYS A 103 -9.48 -7.47 9.94
N HIS A 104 -9.06 -7.94 11.11
CA HIS A 104 -8.20 -7.18 12.03
C HIS A 104 -6.86 -6.78 11.38
N HIS A 105 -6.32 -7.65 10.52
CA HIS A 105 -5.09 -7.39 9.79
C HIS A 105 -5.21 -6.14 8.92
N ASN A 106 -6.25 -6.08 8.08
CA ASN A 106 -6.48 -4.95 7.17
C ASN A 106 -6.87 -3.68 7.90
N THR A 107 -7.65 -3.78 9.00
CA THR A 107 -7.96 -2.62 9.84
C THR A 107 -6.67 -1.97 10.37
N LYS A 108 -5.73 -2.77 10.88
CA LYS A 108 -4.42 -2.27 11.34
C LYS A 108 -3.59 -1.66 10.21
N ALA A 109 -3.57 -2.28 9.03
CA ALA A 109 -2.87 -1.74 7.87
C ALA A 109 -3.42 -0.37 7.44
N LEU A 110 -4.74 -0.22 7.41
CA LEU A 110 -5.42 1.04 7.11
C LEU A 110 -5.14 2.10 8.19
N GLU A 111 -5.23 1.76 9.47
CA GLU A 111 -4.93 2.68 10.57
C GLU A 111 -3.47 3.16 10.55
N ALA A 112 -2.53 2.24 10.32
CA ALA A 112 -1.12 2.55 10.20
C ALA A 112 -0.86 3.48 9.00
N THR A 113 -1.55 3.24 7.88
CA THR A 113 -1.48 4.09 6.68
C THR A 113 -2.03 5.50 6.94
N ARG A 114 -3.18 5.62 7.62
CA ARG A 114 -3.71 6.93 8.05
C ARG A 114 -2.72 7.67 8.94
N LYS A 115 -2.12 6.97 9.91
CA LYS A 115 -1.13 7.57 10.82
C LYS A 115 0.12 8.02 10.06
N TYR A 116 0.55 7.25 9.05
CA TYR A 116 1.64 7.63 8.17
C TYR A 116 1.33 8.96 7.44
N PHE A 117 0.15 9.10 6.85
CA PHE A 117 -0.24 10.36 6.20
C PHE A 117 -0.34 11.53 7.16
N MET A 118 -0.95 11.35 8.34
CA MET A 118 -1.02 12.41 9.35
C MET A 118 0.36 12.92 9.74
N ARG A 119 1.35 12.02 9.85
CA ARG A 119 2.73 12.40 10.14
C ARG A 119 3.35 13.23 9.01
N HIS A 120 3.16 12.82 7.76
CA HIS A 120 3.74 13.53 6.61
C HIS A 120 2.99 14.84 6.29
N GLN A 121 1.74 14.99 6.73
CA GLN A 121 1.01 16.26 6.70
C GLN A 121 1.45 17.21 7.83
N CYS A 122 1.82 16.68 8.99
CA CYS A 122 2.31 17.45 10.14
C CYS A 122 3.76 17.93 9.95
N GLU A 123 4.61 17.13 9.31
CA GLU A 123 5.99 17.50 8.96
C GLU A 123 6.05 18.68 7.95
N LEU A 124 4.95 19.01 7.26
CA LEU A 124 4.82 20.18 6.39
C LEU A 124 4.37 21.46 7.11
N GLN A 125 4.17 21.43 8.44
CA GLN A 125 3.78 22.59 9.24
C GLN A 125 4.88 23.13 10.18
N GLU A 126 6.09 22.52 10.21
CA GLU A 126 7.21 23.00 11.04
C GLU A 126 8.30 23.77 10.26
N ASP A 127 8.01 24.27 9.06
CA ASP A 127 8.89 25.16 8.29
C ASP A 127 8.25 26.56 8.07
N CYS A 128 7.83 27.22 9.15
CA CYS A 128 7.48 28.65 9.18
C CYS A 128 8.44 29.45 10.06
#